data_AF-A0A671QIH1-F1
#
_entry.id   AF-A0A671QIH1-F1
#
_cell.length_a   1.000
_cell.length_b   1.000
_cell.length_c   1.000
_cell.angle_alpha   90.00
_cell.angle_beta   90.00
_cell.angle_gamma   90.00
#
_symmetry.space_group_name_H-M   'P 1'
#
loop_
_entity.id
_entity.type
_entity.pdbx_description
1 polymer ?
#
loop_
_entity_poly.entity_id
_entity_poly.type
_entity_poly.pdbx_seq_one_letter_code
_entity_poly.pdbx_strand_id
1 'polypeptide(L)'
;MSGIKQTEVASTDKKEAAGEEKDWAAAKAPFENVKSTKPRPPKPKYAVTIAVSSRTLFDMVAERKIFEEEGLEKYVQHQQEHENEPLEQGPAFPFVKAVMAVNERLRNLYPDSEELFDIVLMTNNHAQVGVRLMNSINHYDLTIERFCMTGGQSPIGYLKAYMTNLYLSKDAKKVQEAIEEGIAAAIMFKPDVESQLSETQLRVAFDGDAVLFSDESEIIVKQHGLDTFFEHEKQHENKPLAQGPLKCFLEALGKLQKKFYAKNERLNCPIRTFLVTARSAASSGVRVLKTLRSWGLEIDEALFLAGAPKGPLLQKIRPHIFFDDQMFHIEGAKEMGTISAHVPYGIGQKYNKGKLIEPEKQQK
;
A
#
# COMPACT_ATOMS: atom_id res chain seq x y z
N MET A 1 -15.78 -40.66 -38.47
CA MET A 1 -14.59 -40.69 -37.60
C MET A 1 -14.08 -39.26 -37.44
N SER A 2 -14.34 -38.63 -36.29
CA SER A 2 -13.48 -37.62 -35.67
C SER A 2 -14.13 -37.14 -34.38
N GLY A 3 -13.58 -37.57 -33.24
CA GLY A 3 -13.91 -37.04 -31.92
C GLY A 3 -12.59 -36.77 -31.22
N ILE A 4 -12.21 -35.49 -31.16
CA ILE A 4 -10.90 -35.02 -30.68
C ILE A 4 -10.93 -34.94 -29.15
N LYS A 5 -9.88 -35.51 -28.54
CA LYS A 5 -9.55 -35.56 -27.11
C LYS A 5 -9.56 -34.17 -26.45
N GLN A 6 -10.32 -34.02 -25.37
CA GLN A 6 -10.09 -33.03 -24.31
C GLN A 6 -9.68 -33.79 -23.04
N THR A 7 -8.38 -34.00 -22.78
CA THR A 7 -7.94 -34.51 -21.45
C THR A 7 -6.50 -34.22 -21.03
N GLU A 8 -5.63 -33.57 -21.82
CA GLU A 8 -4.21 -33.49 -21.43
C GLU A 8 -3.79 -32.21 -20.67
N VAL A 9 -4.48 -31.08 -20.84
CA VAL A 9 -4.02 -29.77 -20.31
C VAL A 9 -4.19 -29.62 -18.79
N ALA A 10 -5.24 -30.17 -18.19
CA ALA A 10 -5.48 -30.04 -16.74
C ALA A 10 -4.57 -30.94 -15.87
N SER A 11 -3.83 -31.87 -16.50
CA SER A 11 -2.99 -32.85 -15.82
C SER A 11 -1.54 -32.38 -15.65
N THR A 12 -1.08 -31.49 -16.53
CA THR A 12 0.26 -30.88 -16.52
C THR A 12 0.39 -29.83 -15.41
N ASP A 13 -0.58 -28.92 -15.28
CA ASP A 13 -0.54 -27.85 -14.25
C ASP A 13 -0.53 -28.40 -12.82
N LYS A 14 -1.25 -29.51 -12.56
CA LYS A 14 -1.24 -30.18 -11.26
C LYS A 14 0.07 -30.92 -10.97
N LYS A 15 0.74 -31.41 -12.01
CA LYS A 15 2.05 -32.09 -11.87
C LYS A 15 3.18 -31.08 -11.69
N GLU A 16 3.12 -29.94 -12.37
CA GLU A 16 4.05 -28.84 -12.20
C GLU A 16 3.93 -28.21 -10.81
N ALA A 17 2.70 -27.91 -10.35
CA ALA A 17 2.48 -27.41 -9.00
C ALA A 17 2.93 -28.40 -7.90
N ALA A 18 2.70 -29.71 -8.10
CA ALA A 18 3.17 -30.75 -7.18
C ALA A 18 4.69 -30.99 -7.25
N GLY A 19 5.32 -30.68 -8.38
CA GLY A 19 6.77 -30.72 -8.57
C GLY A 19 7.47 -29.56 -7.86
N GLU A 20 6.96 -28.34 -8.05
CA GLU A 20 7.44 -27.13 -7.36
C GLU A 20 7.31 -27.24 -5.84
N GLU A 21 6.20 -27.80 -5.34
CA GLU A 21 5.98 -27.99 -3.90
C GLU A 21 6.95 -29.03 -3.29
N LYS A 22 7.36 -30.03 -4.07
CA LYS A 22 8.38 -31.02 -3.69
C LYS A 22 9.79 -30.43 -3.67
N ASP A 23 10.17 -29.64 -4.68
CA ASP A 23 11.47 -28.98 -4.72
C ASP A 23 11.61 -27.94 -3.61
N TRP A 24 10.53 -27.22 -3.29
CA TRP A 24 10.48 -26.32 -2.14
C TRP A 24 10.64 -27.06 -0.80
N ALA A 25 9.95 -28.21 -0.63
CA ALA A 25 10.09 -29.01 0.59
C ALA A 25 11.52 -29.53 0.80
N ALA A 26 12.19 -29.95 -0.28
CA ALA A 26 13.58 -30.40 -0.25
C ALA A 26 14.56 -29.24 0.07
N ALA A 27 14.33 -28.05 -0.49
CA ALA A 27 15.13 -26.85 -0.20
C ALA A 27 14.96 -26.34 1.24
N LYS A 28 13.83 -26.65 1.89
CA LYS A 28 13.48 -26.18 3.24
C LYS A 28 14.06 -27.04 4.37
N ALA A 29 14.29 -28.33 4.12
CA ALA A 29 14.79 -29.30 5.11
C ALA A 29 16.03 -28.85 5.91
N PRO A 30 17.03 -28.14 5.33
CA PRO A 30 18.19 -27.64 6.08
C PRO A 30 17.88 -26.49 7.05
N PHE A 31 16.81 -25.73 6.81
CA PHE A 31 16.49 -24.50 7.53
C PHE A 31 15.40 -24.69 8.59
N GLU A 32 14.68 -25.82 8.59
CA GLU A 32 13.60 -26.05 9.54
C GLU A 32 14.10 -26.14 11.00
N ASN A 33 15.33 -26.62 11.22
CA ASN A 33 15.94 -26.80 12.54
C ASN A 33 16.74 -25.59 13.05
N VAL A 34 16.78 -24.47 12.33
CA VAL A 34 17.44 -23.24 12.80
C VAL A 34 16.50 -22.54 13.80
N LYS A 35 16.85 -22.60 15.09
CA LYS A 35 16.20 -21.84 16.15
C LYS A 35 16.53 -20.35 15.98
N SER A 36 15.53 -19.56 15.60
CA SER A 36 15.61 -18.10 15.56
C SER A 36 14.71 -17.52 16.66
N THR A 37 15.16 -16.45 17.29
CA THR A 37 14.33 -15.65 18.22
C THR A 37 13.34 -14.75 17.46
N LYS A 38 13.61 -14.47 16.17
CA LYS A 38 12.70 -13.72 15.30
C LYS A 38 11.69 -14.65 14.61
N PRO A 39 10.39 -14.29 14.58
CA PRO A 39 9.39 -15.09 13.91
C PRO A 39 9.66 -15.13 12.40
N ARG A 40 9.54 -16.33 11.81
CA ARG A 40 9.77 -16.50 10.37
C ARG A 40 8.76 -15.67 9.55
N PRO A 41 9.17 -15.13 8.39
CA PRO A 41 8.26 -14.45 7.48
C PRO A 41 7.26 -15.46 6.91
N PRO A 42 6.01 -15.05 6.66
CA PRO A 42 5.03 -15.93 6.06
C PRO A 42 5.41 -16.29 4.63
N LYS A 43 4.93 -17.43 4.13
CA LYS A 43 5.08 -17.76 2.70
C LYS A 43 4.38 -16.71 1.82
N PRO A 44 5.01 -16.24 0.72
CA PRO A 44 4.47 -15.16 -0.12
C PRO A 44 3.03 -15.40 -0.60
N LYS A 45 2.69 -16.65 -0.92
CA LYS A 45 1.36 -17.06 -1.40
C LYS A 45 0.21 -16.76 -0.42
N TYR A 46 0.49 -16.73 0.89
CA TYR A 46 -0.52 -16.56 1.93
C TYR A 46 -0.44 -15.19 2.62
N ALA A 47 0.66 -14.46 2.40
CA ALA A 47 0.93 -13.19 3.02
C ALA A 47 0.17 -12.04 2.37
N VAL A 48 -0.06 -10.99 3.15
CA VAL A 48 -0.37 -9.65 2.63
C VAL A 48 0.97 -8.91 2.49
N THR A 49 1.52 -8.91 1.28
CA THR A 49 2.85 -8.35 0.99
C THR A 49 2.77 -6.83 0.83
N ILE A 50 3.51 -6.11 1.66
CA ILE A 50 3.68 -4.66 1.56
C ILE A 50 5.14 -4.37 1.23
N ALA A 51 5.39 -3.86 0.04
CA ALA A 51 6.71 -3.42 -0.37
C ALA A 51 6.90 -1.95 0.00
N VAL A 52 7.99 -1.64 0.72
CA VAL A 52 8.34 -0.26 1.11
C VAL A 52 9.69 0.11 0.51
N SER A 53 9.81 1.33 -0.04
CA SER A 53 11.10 1.82 -0.51
C SER A 53 12.04 2.15 0.66
N SER A 54 13.35 2.06 0.48
CA SER A 54 14.30 2.48 1.53
C SER A 54 14.09 3.93 1.99
N ARG A 55 13.80 4.84 1.06
CA ARG A 55 13.55 6.27 1.34
C ARG A 55 12.20 6.57 1.99
N THR A 56 11.29 5.60 2.02
CA THR A 56 10.04 5.71 2.78
C THR A 56 10.20 5.11 4.17
N LEU A 57 10.94 4.00 4.30
CA LEU A 57 11.19 3.38 5.60
C LEU A 57 12.12 4.22 6.48
N PHE A 58 13.17 4.78 5.87
CA PHE A 58 14.18 5.59 6.54
C PHE A 58 14.23 7.01 5.95
N ASP A 59 14.59 7.97 6.78
CA ASP A 59 14.94 9.30 6.30
C ASP A 59 16.33 9.23 5.67
N MET A 60 16.38 9.48 4.36
CA MET A 60 17.59 9.40 3.56
C MET A 60 17.76 10.68 2.71
N VAL A 61 17.25 11.82 3.20
CA VAL A 61 17.30 13.10 2.47
C VAL A 61 18.75 13.54 2.26
N ALA A 62 19.59 13.42 3.29
CA ALA A 62 21.01 13.79 3.21
C ALA A 62 21.75 12.92 2.18
N GLU A 63 21.56 11.60 2.22
CA GLU A 63 22.27 10.70 1.32
C GLU A 63 21.74 10.77 -0.11
N ARG A 64 20.46 11.09 -0.28
CA ARG A 64 19.92 11.42 -1.60
C ARG A 64 20.60 12.66 -2.18
N LYS A 65 20.84 13.70 -1.37
CA LYS A 65 21.53 14.91 -1.82
C LYS A 65 22.95 14.59 -2.30
N ILE A 66 23.68 13.75 -1.56
CA ILE A 66 25.02 13.27 -1.97
C ILE A 66 24.93 12.53 -3.32
N PHE A 67 23.96 11.64 -3.50
CA PHE A 67 23.78 10.93 -4.77
C PHE A 67 23.48 11.89 -5.95
N GLU A 68 22.62 12.88 -5.74
CA GLU A 68 22.22 13.83 -6.79
C GLU A 68 23.32 14.84 -7.14
N GLU A 69 24.10 15.30 -6.16
CA GLU A 69 25.14 16.32 -6.34
C GLU A 69 26.53 15.74 -6.65
N GLU A 70 26.88 14.60 -6.03
CA GLU A 70 28.24 14.03 -6.07
C GLU A 70 28.31 12.67 -6.79
N GLY A 71 27.17 12.07 -7.13
CA GLY A 71 27.10 10.83 -7.90
C GLY A 71 27.12 9.54 -7.07
N LEU A 72 27.09 8.40 -7.77
CA LEU A 72 26.91 7.08 -7.17
C LEU A 72 28.11 6.65 -6.30
N GLU A 73 29.32 6.92 -6.75
CA GLU A 73 30.55 6.49 -6.07
C GLU A 73 30.67 7.15 -4.69
N LYS A 74 30.40 8.46 -4.61
CA LYS A 74 30.40 9.23 -3.36
C LYS A 74 29.28 8.81 -2.43
N TYR A 75 28.10 8.56 -2.98
CA TYR A 75 26.99 7.99 -2.23
C TYR A 75 27.33 6.63 -1.61
N VAL A 76 27.92 5.71 -2.38
CA VAL A 76 28.31 4.38 -1.89
C VAL A 76 29.39 4.48 -0.81
N GLN A 77 30.41 5.31 -1.03
CA GLN A 77 31.46 5.55 -0.04
C GLN A 77 30.87 6.08 1.28
N HIS A 78 30.01 7.10 1.22
CA HIS A 78 29.35 7.65 2.39
C HIS A 78 28.54 6.58 3.16
N GLN A 79 27.79 5.74 2.44
CA GLN A 79 27.00 4.66 3.06
C GLN A 79 27.86 3.60 3.75
N GLN A 80 29.06 3.32 3.22
CA GLN A 80 30.02 2.38 3.83
C GLN A 80 30.67 2.98 5.09
N GLU A 81 31.10 4.24 5.02
CA GLU A 81 31.74 4.93 6.15
C GLU A 81 30.80 5.03 7.37
N HIS A 82 29.50 5.15 7.13
CA HIS A 82 28.46 5.28 8.16
C HIS A 82 27.64 3.99 8.34
N GLU A 83 28.14 2.83 7.92
CA GLU A 83 27.35 1.58 7.88
C GLU A 83 26.81 1.15 9.26
N ASN A 84 27.49 1.53 10.33
CA ASN A 84 27.12 1.22 11.72
C ASN A 84 26.28 2.33 12.38
N GLU A 85 26.02 3.42 11.67
CA GLU A 85 25.16 4.50 12.14
C GLU A 85 23.72 4.28 11.61
N PRO A 86 22.76 4.00 12.50
CA PRO A 86 21.38 3.77 12.10
C PRO A 86 20.79 4.99 11.38
N LEU A 87 20.09 4.75 10.28
CA LEU A 87 19.35 5.78 9.58
C LEU A 87 18.17 6.28 10.44
N GLU A 88 17.80 7.54 10.28
CA GLU A 88 16.63 8.09 10.96
C GLU A 88 15.31 7.50 10.43
N GLN A 89 14.26 7.58 11.24
CA GLN A 89 12.96 7.01 10.91
C GLN A 89 12.27 7.78 9.77
N GLY A 90 11.85 7.06 8.73
CA GLY A 90 11.12 7.62 7.61
C GLY A 90 9.59 7.63 7.81
N PRO A 91 8.83 8.21 6.86
CA PRO A 91 7.37 8.31 6.99
C PRO A 91 6.64 6.97 7.04
N ALA A 92 7.20 5.88 6.50
CA ALA A 92 6.58 4.55 6.60
C ALA A 92 6.86 3.84 7.93
N PHE A 93 7.78 4.37 8.75
CA PHE A 93 8.25 3.67 9.94
C PHE A 93 7.11 3.40 10.97
N PRO A 94 6.25 4.37 11.33
CA PRO A 94 5.15 4.08 12.26
C PRO A 94 4.15 3.08 11.70
N PHE A 95 3.90 3.15 10.39
CA PHE A 95 3.03 2.18 9.70
C PHE A 95 3.58 0.76 9.77
N VAL A 96 4.89 0.58 9.54
CA VAL A 96 5.55 -0.74 9.67
C VAL A 96 5.47 -1.26 11.10
N LYS A 97 5.69 -0.42 12.12
CA LYS A 97 5.52 -0.81 13.53
C LYS A 97 4.09 -1.25 13.85
N ALA A 98 3.08 -0.53 13.36
CA ALA A 98 1.68 -0.91 13.55
C ALA A 98 1.33 -2.23 12.84
N VAL A 99 1.86 -2.47 11.64
CA VAL A 99 1.74 -3.75 10.93
C VAL A 99 2.37 -4.89 11.75
N MET A 100 3.54 -4.67 12.34
CA MET A 100 4.19 -5.66 13.22
C MET A 100 3.34 -5.97 14.45
N ALA A 101 2.74 -4.97 15.09
CA ALA A 101 1.83 -5.16 16.22
C ALA A 101 0.59 -5.98 15.84
N VAL A 102 0.04 -5.78 14.64
CA VAL A 102 -1.05 -6.63 14.13
C VAL A 102 -0.58 -8.07 13.95
N ASN A 103 0.59 -8.27 13.35
CA ASN A 103 1.18 -9.60 13.13
C ASN A 103 1.42 -10.35 14.45
N GLU A 104 1.89 -9.67 15.49
CA GLU A 104 2.05 -10.25 16.83
C GLU A 104 0.72 -10.79 17.35
N ARG A 105 -0.36 -9.99 17.27
CA ARG A 105 -1.69 -10.43 17.69
C ARG A 105 -2.23 -11.59 16.85
N LEU A 106 -1.99 -11.57 15.53
CA LEU A 106 -2.39 -12.67 14.65
C LEU A 106 -1.66 -13.97 15.03
N ARG A 107 -0.35 -13.92 15.32
CA ARG A 107 0.42 -15.08 15.75
C ARG A 107 -0.05 -15.61 17.11
N ASN A 108 -0.42 -14.74 18.04
CA ASN A 108 -0.96 -15.15 19.33
C ASN A 108 -2.32 -15.88 19.19
N LEU A 109 -3.17 -15.41 18.27
CA LEU A 109 -4.49 -16.02 18.02
C LEU A 109 -4.43 -17.25 17.11
N TYR A 110 -3.43 -17.31 16.23
CA TYR A 110 -3.24 -18.32 15.20
C TYR A 110 -1.75 -18.67 15.01
N PRO A 111 -1.14 -19.44 15.93
CA PRO A 111 0.29 -19.73 15.91
C PRO A 111 0.80 -20.39 14.63
N ASP A 112 -0.03 -21.23 14.01
CA ASP A 112 0.32 -21.99 12.79
C ASP A 112 -0.10 -21.29 11.49
N SER A 113 -0.67 -20.08 11.57
CA SER A 113 -1.20 -19.36 10.42
C SER A 113 -0.12 -18.55 9.71
N GLU A 114 0.02 -18.79 8.41
CA GLU A 114 0.88 -18.02 7.51
C GLU A 114 0.17 -16.78 6.93
N GLU A 115 -1.12 -16.58 7.23
CA GLU A 115 -1.87 -15.39 6.77
C GLU A 115 -1.57 -14.18 7.66
N LEU A 116 -0.43 -13.56 7.38
CA LEU A 116 0.13 -12.40 8.08
C LEU A 116 0.51 -11.32 7.06
N PHE A 117 0.85 -10.12 7.53
CA PHE A 117 1.57 -9.17 6.70
C PHE A 117 3.02 -9.62 6.49
N ASP A 118 3.54 -9.37 5.30
CA ASP A 118 4.96 -9.50 4.97
C ASP A 118 5.49 -8.16 4.48
N ILE A 119 6.48 -7.60 5.18
CA ILE A 119 7.11 -6.34 4.76
C ILE A 119 8.36 -6.67 3.96
N VAL A 120 8.42 -6.18 2.72
CA VAL A 120 9.57 -6.33 1.84
C VAL A 120 10.24 -4.98 1.63
N LEU A 121 11.53 -4.88 1.93
CA LEU A 121 12.30 -3.68 1.59
C LEU A 121 12.68 -3.71 0.11
N MET A 122 12.27 -2.69 -0.64
CA MET A 122 12.59 -2.51 -2.04
C MET A 122 13.53 -1.31 -2.21
N THR A 123 14.71 -1.51 -2.79
CA THR A 123 15.64 -0.40 -3.01
C THR A 123 16.31 -0.48 -4.36
N ASN A 124 16.51 0.68 -4.96
CA ASN A 124 17.29 0.85 -6.18
C ASN A 124 18.79 0.96 -5.90
N ASN A 125 19.19 0.94 -4.64
CA ASN A 125 20.58 1.10 -4.27
C ASN A 125 21.42 -0.09 -4.69
N HIS A 126 22.72 0.17 -4.84
CA HIS A 126 23.71 -0.87 -5.02
C HIS A 126 23.78 -1.77 -3.77
N ALA A 127 24.07 -3.05 -3.94
CA ALA A 127 24.07 -4.04 -2.86
C ALA A 127 25.03 -3.69 -1.70
N GLN A 128 26.12 -2.96 -1.99
CA GLN A 128 27.07 -2.49 -0.98
C GLN A 128 26.45 -1.52 0.04
N VAL A 129 25.39 -0.80 -0.33
CA VAL A 129 24.65 0.09 0.59
C VAL A 129 23.71 -0.70 1.51
N GLY A 130 23.52 -1.98 1.22
CA GLY A 130 22.60 -2.85 1.94
C GLY A 130 22.93 -3.03 3.42
N VAL A 131 24.21 -2.96 3.80
CA VAL A 131 24.67 -3.20 5.17
C VAL A 131 24.06 -2.17 6.14
N ARG A 132 24.14 -0.86 5.82
CA ARG A 132 23.55 0.19 6.67
C ARG A 132 22.03 0.05 6.81
N LEU A 133 21.35 -0.36 5.74
CA LEU A 133 19.90 -0.62 5.77
C LEU A 133 19.56 -1.79 6.71
N MET A 134 20.32 -2.90 6.64
CA MET A 134 20.15 -4.04 7.52
C MET A 134 20.48 -3.69 8.98
N ASN A 135 21.56 -2.95 9.22
CA ASN A 135 21.95 -2.47 10.55
C ASN A 135 20.87 -1.57 11.16
N SER A 136 20.27 -0.68 10.35
CA SER A 136 19.15 0.16 10.79
C SER A 136 17.91 -0.68 11.13
N ILE A 137 17.56 -1.65 10.29
CA ILE A 137 16.45 -2.59 10.56
C ILE A 137 16.65 -3.36 11.86
N ASN A 138 17.88 -3.82 12.12
CA ASN A 138 18.23 -4.51 13.36
C ASN A 138 18.23 -3.58 14.57
N HIS A 139 18.75 -2.35 14.43
CA HIS A 139 18.77 -1.34 15.48
C HIS A 139 17.35 -1.03 16.01
N TYR A 140 16.38 -0.90 15.10
CA TYR A 140 14.98 -0.63 15.44
C TYR A 140 14.12 -1.88 15.69
N ASP A 141 14.75 -3.06 15.69
CA ASP A 141 14.09 -4.36 15.81
C ASP A 141 12.89 -4.54 14.87
N LEU A 142 13.06 -4.17 13.60
CA LEU A 142 12.05 -4.38 12.57
C LEU A 142 12.11 -5.84 12.08
N THR A 143 10.95 -6.50 11.97
CA THR A 143 10.85 -7.87 11.44
C THR A 143 10.74 -7.84 9.90
N ILE A 144 11.79 -7.34 9.24
CA ILE A 144 11.90 -7.28 7.79
C ILE A 144 13.02 -8.24 7.37
N GLU A 145 12.64 -9.37 6.81
CA GLU A 145 13.58 -10.45 6.44
C GLU A 145 13.83 -10.51 4.91
N ARG A 146 13.01 -9.80 4.13
CA ARG A 146 13.06 -9.83 2.67
C ARG A 146 13.49 -8.49 2.10
N PHE A 147 14.54 -8.53 1.31
CA PHE A 147 15.14 -7.38 0.66
C PHE A 147 15.22 -7.63 -0.83
N CYS A 148 15.02 -6.58 -1.61
CA CYS A 148 15.35 -6.57 -3.03
C CYS A 148 16.12 -5.29 -3.34
N MET A 149 17.35 -5.48 -3.82
CA MET A 149 18.27 -4.42 -4.22
C MET A 149 18.47 -4.52 -5.71
N THR A 150 17.89 -3.60 -6.47
CA THR A 150 17.83 -3.71 -7.93
C THR A 150 19.01 -3.06 -8.65
N GLY A 151 19.96 -2.46 -7.92
CA GLY A 151 21.17 -1.87 -8.51
C GLY A 151 20.88 -0.86 -9.61
N GLY A 152 19.85 -0.03 -9.42
CA GLY A 152 19.39 0.98 -10.37
C GLY A 152 18.24 0.55 -11.27
N GLN A 153 17.97 -0.76 -11.42
CA GLN A 153 16.87 -1.25 -12.27
C GLN A 153 15.48 -0.98 -11.67
N SER A 154 14.45 -0.98 -12.53
CA SER A 154 13.07 -0.78 -12.07
C SER A 154 12.61 -1.94 -11.16
N PRO A 155 11.98 -1.66 -10.00
CA PRO A 155 11.56 -2.70 -9.07
C PRO A 155 10.28 -3.44 -9.50
N ILE A 156 9.58 -2.97 -10.54
CA ILE A 156 8.20 -3.38 -10.85
C ILE A 156 8.08 -4.88 -11.12
N GLY A 157 9.01 -5.47 -11.88
CA GLY A 157 9.03 -6.92 -12.12
C GLY A 157 9.14 -7.73 -10.83
N TYR A 158 9.95 -7.26 -9.87
CA TYR A 158 10.09 -7.89 -8.56
C TYR A 158 8.85 -7.69 -7.69
N LEU A 159 8.20 -6.52 -7.75
CA LEU A 159 6.93 -6.27 -7.03
C LEU A 159 5.86 -7.29 -7.47
N LYS A 160 5.75 -7.58 -8.78
CA LYS A 160 4.86 -8.63 -9.29
C LYS A 160 5.25 -10.01 -8.79
N ALA A 161 6.53 -10.38 -8.90
CA ALA A 161 7.03 -11.69 -8.46
C ALA A 161 6.80 -11.93 -6.95
N TYR A 162 6.80 -10.87 -6.15
CA TYR A 162 6.49 -10.93 -4.73
C TYR A 162 5.00 -10.88 -4.39
N MET A 163 4.12 -10.85 -5.39
CA MET A 163 2.67 -10.75 -5.21
C MET A 163 2.30 -9.55 -4.33
N THR A 164 2.93 -8.40 -4.60
CA THR A 164 2.80 -7.19 -3.76
C THR A 164 1.35 -6.71 -3.73
N ASN A 165 0.78 -6.58 -2.53
CA ASN A 165 -0.55 -6.01 -2.32
C ASN A 165 -0.54 -4.49 -2.19
N LEU A 166 0.59 -3.91 -1.76
CA LEU A 166 0.78 -2.46 -1.66
C LEU A 166 2.26 -2.10 -1.83
N TYR A 167 2.56 -1.15 -2.71
CA TYR A 167 3.89 -0.56 -2.86
C TYR A 167 3.92 0.91 -2.41
N LEU A 168 4.78 1.22 -1.45
CA LEU A 168 4.97 2.56 -0.91
C LEU A 168 6.35 3.09 -1.28
N SER A 169 6.39 4.26 -1.92
CA SER A 169 7.64 4.86 -2.38
C SER A 169 7.65 6.38 -2.27
N LYS A 170 8.83 7.00 -2.32
CA LYS A 170 8.97 8.46 -2.58
C LYS A 170 9.19 8.78 -4.06
N ASP A 171 9.28 7.75 -4.92
CA ASP A 171 9.53 7.89 -6.35
C ASP A 171 8.22 7.88 -7.13
N ALA A 172 7.79 9.04 -7.62
CA ALA A 172 6.54 9.20 -8.36
C ALA A 172 6.49 8.34 -9.63
N LYS A 173 7.62 8.24 -10.36
CA LYS A 173 7.68 7.47 -11.60
C LYS A 173 7.46 5.98 -11.33
N LYS A 174 8.10 5.45 -10.29
CA LYS A 174 7.94 4.03 -9.92
C LYS A 174 6.55 3.72 -9.38
N VAL A 175 5.92 4.65 -8.67
CA VAL A 175 4.53 4.47 -8.22
C VAL A 175 3.60 4.42 -9.42
N GLN A 176 3.78 5.32 -10.39
CA GLN A 176 3.01 5.32 -11.63
C GLN A 176 3.16 4.00 -12.40
N GLU A 177 4.40 3.55 -12.64
CA GLU A 177 4.69 2.27 -13.30
C GLU A 177 4.05 1.08 -12.55
N ALA A 178 4.02 1.10 -11.22
CA ALA A 178 3.38 0.05 -10.42
C ALA A 178 1.85 0.02 -10.59
N ILE A 179 1.20 1.19 -10.59
CA ILE A 179 -0.26 1.31 -10.78
C ILE A 179 -0.65 0.83 -12.18
N GLU A 180 0.10 1.23 -13.21
CA GLU A 180 -0.12 0.81 -14.60
C GLU A 180 -0.04 -0.72 -14.76
N GLU A 181 0.78 -1.36 -13.93
CA GLU A 181 0.97 -2.80 -13.88
C GLU A 181 0.01 -3.52 -12.93
N GLY A 182 -1.03 -2.83 -12.44
CA GLY A 182 -2.08 -3.38 -11.60
C GLY A 182 -1.69 -3.59 -10.14
N ILE A 183 -0.59 -3.00 -9.68
CA ILE A 183 -0.14 -3.06 -8.29
C ILE A 183 -0.63 -1.80 -7.57
N ALA A 184 -1.36 -1.97 -6.47
CA ALA A 184 -1.73 -0.83 -5.63
C ALA A 184 -0.45 -0.13 -5.13
N ALA A 185 -0.31 1.17 -5.40
CA ALA A 185 0.87 1.91 -5.01
C ALA A 185 0.55 3.36 -4.68
N ALA A 186 1.41 3.98 -3.87
CA ALA A 186 1.27 5.38 -3.50
C ALA A 186 2.61 6.05 -3.17
N ILE A 187 2.67 7.37 -3.42
CA ILE A 187 3.81 8.23 -3.11
C ILE A 187 3.65 8.75 -1.69
N MET A 188 4.55 8.39 -0.77
CA MET A 188 4.44 8.81 0.63
C MET A 188 5.07 10.18 0.92
N PHE A 189 4.41 10.94 1.77
CA PHE A 189 4.85 12.23 2.26
C PHE A 189 4.99 12.24 3.79
N LYS A 190 6.03 12.90 4.28
CA LYS A 190 6.24 13.17 5.71
C LYS A 190 5.32 14.33 6.11
N PRO A 191 4.65 14.28 7.27
CA PRO A 191 3.89 15.43 7.77
C PRO A 191 4.80 16.59 8.15
N ASP A 192 4.25 17.79 8.21
CA ASP A 192 4.99 19.01 8.59
C ASP A 192 5.05 19.19 10.12
N VAL A 193 4.17 18.49 10.84
CA VAL A 193 4.10 18.45 12.31
C VAL A 193 4.00 16.99 12.76
N GLU A 194 4.71 16.62 13.81
CA GLU A 194 4.61 15.27 14.36
C GLU A 194 3.29 15.07 15.11
N SER A 195 2.73 13.87 14.96
CA SER A 195 1.49 13.46 15.64
C SER A 195 1.70 12.10 16.30
N GLN A 196 1.19 11.95 17.52
CA GLN A 196 1.28 10.68 18.24
C GLN A 196 0.27 9.69 17.67
N LEU A 197 0.80 8.67 16.99
CA LEU A 197 0.04 7.56 16.42
C LEU A 197 -0.23 6.45 17.45
N SER A 198 -1.15 5.56 17.13
CA SER A 198 -1.51 4.44 18.01
C SER A 198 -0.50 3.30 17.85
N GLU A 199 0.11 2.85 18.94
CA GLU A 199 1.04 1.71 18.91
C GLU A 199 0.34 0.34 18.85
N THR A 200 -0.97 0.30 19.17
CA THR A 200 -1.75 -0.94 19.30
C THR A 200 -2.70 -1.19 18.12
N GLN A 201 -2.93 -0.18 17.28
CA GLN A 201 -3.83 -0.28 16.13
C GLN A 201 -3.15 0.17 14.85
N LEU A 202 -3.26 -0.61 13.79
CA LEU A 202 -3.06 -0.15 12.42
C LEU A 202 -4.30 0.62 11.94
N ARG A 203 -4.15 1.92 11.70
CA ARG A 203 -5.21 2.80 11.20
C ARG A 203 -4.92 3.21 9.76
N VAL A 204 -5.80 2.85 8.83
CA VAL A 204 -5.62 3.13 7.40
C VAL A 204 -6.82 3.91 6.89
N ALA A 205 -6.57 5.14 6.40
CA ALA A 205 -7.61 6.00 5.86
C ALA A 205 -7.51 6.06 4.33
N PHE A 206 -8.64 6.05 3.66
CA PHE A 206 -8.74 6.08 2.20
C PHE A 206 -9.70 7.18 1.76
N ASP A 207 -9.36 7.91 0.71
CA ASP A 207 -10.39 8.50 -0.13
C ASP A 207 -11.22 7.42 -0.86
N GLY A 208 -12.40 7.82 -1.33
CA GLY A 208 -13.26 6.98 -2.15
C GLY A 208 -12.85 6.95 -3.61
N ASP A 209 -13.22 8.00 -4.35
CA ASP A 209 -13.04 8.08 -5.80
C ASP A 209 -11.56 8.12 -6.17
N ALA A 210 -11.21 7.54 -7.33
CA ALA A 210 -9.83 7.39 -7.83
C ALA A 210 -8.83 6.70 -6.86
N VAL A 211 -9.30 6.15 -5.73
CA VAL A 211 -8.50 5.38 -4.76
C VAL A 211 -9.09 3.99 -4.56
N LEU A 212 -10.27 3.90 -3.94
CA LEU A 212 -11.00 2.64 -3.76
C LEU A 212 -11.93 2.34 -4.95
N PHE A 213 -12.53 3.39 -5.50
CA PHE A 213 -13.38 3.35 -6.68
C PHE A 213 -12.66 3.96 -7.88
N SER A 214 -13.16 3.71 -9.09
CA SER A 214 -12.65 4.38 -10.29
C SER A 214 -12.92 5.88 -10.26
N ASP A 215 -12.38 6.60 -11.25
CA ASP A 215 -12.59 8.02 -11.47
C ASP A 215 -13.88 8.35 -12.25
N GLU A 216 -14.79 7.37 -12.44
CA GLU A 216 -16.06 7.53 -13.18
C GLU A 216 -16.86 8.75 -12.70
N SER A 217 -16.99 8.91 -11.39
CA SER A 217 -17.74 10.02 -10.80
C SER A 217 -17.05 11.36 -10.98
N GLU A 218 -15.71 11.40 -10.92
CA GLU A 218 -14.95 12.63 -11.15
C GLU A 218 -15.05 13.09 -12.62
N ILE A 219 -15.02 12.15 -13.56
CA ILE A 219 -15.22 12.41 -14.99
C ILE A 219 -16.58 13.08 -15.22
N ILE A 220 -17.66 12.55 -14.62
CA ILE A 220 -19.01 13.10 -14.76
C ILE A 220 -19.06 14.53 -14.21
N VAL A 221 -18.51 14.78 -13.01
CA VAL A 221 -18.49 16.12 -12.41
C VAL A 221 -17.74 17.11 -13.30
N LYS A 222 -16.58 16.72 -13.86
CA LYS A 222 -15.78 17.60 -14.72
C LYS A 222 -16.42 17.88 -16.08
N GLN A 223 -17.14 16.91 -16.65
CA GLN A 223 -17.75 17.05 -17.97
C GLN A 223 -19.15 17.67 -17.92
N HIS A 224 -19.93 17.38 -16.87
CA HIS A 224 -21.37 17.65 -16.83
C HIS A 224 -21.85 18.37 -15.55
N GLY A 225 -20.95 18.67 -14.61
CA GLY A 225 -21.26 19.38 -13.38
C GLY A 225 -21.89 18.50 -12.28
N LEU A 226 -22.15 19.13 -11.13
CA LEU A 226 -22.58 18.45 -9.91
C LEU A 226 -24.03 17.94 -9.97
N ASP A 227 -24.95 18.66 -10.62
CA ASP A 227 -26.35 18.24 -10.69
C ASP A 227 -26.50 16.93 -11.46
N THR A 228 -25.86 16.84 -12.64
CA THR A 228 -25.80 15.62 -13.45
C THR A 228 -25.16 14.46 -12.66
N PHE A 229 -24.13 14.74 -11.87
CA PHE A 229 -23.52 13.73 -11.00
C PHE A 229 -24.51 13.20 -9.95
N PHE A 230 -25.27 14.06 -9.28
CA PHE A 230 -26.25 13.61 -8.28
C PHE A 230 -27.40 12.79 -8.91
N GLU A 231 -27.88 13.20 -10.08
CA GLU A 231 -28.86 12.41 -10.83
C GLU A 231 -28.31 11.04 -11.23
N HIS A 232 -27.07 11.01 -11.72
CA HIS A 232 -26.38 9.79 -12.08
C HIS A 232 -26.24 8.84 -10.88
N GLU A 233 -25.80 9.34 -9.73
CA GLU A 233 -25.64 8.54 -8.51
C GLU A 233 -26.97 7.98 -8.00
N LYS A 234 -28.06 8.76 -8.09
CA LYS A 234 -29.39 8.30 -7.73
C LYS A 234 -29.91 7.20 -8.67
N GLN A 235 -29.70 7.35 -9.97
CA GLN A 235 -30.11 6.34 -10.98
C GLN A 235 -29.30 5.04 -10.84
N HIS A 236 -28.02 5.16 -10.47
CA HIS A 236 -27.09 4.02 -10.37
C HIS A 236 -26.86 3.55 -8.94
N GLU A 237 -27.70 3.92 -7.98
CA GLU A 237 -27.51 3.64 -6.55
C GLU A 237 -27.30 2.14 -6.24
N ASN A 238 -27.93 1.26 -7.02
CA ASN A 238 -27.84 -0.20 -6.88
C ASN A 238 -26.81 -0.85 -7.82
N LYS A 239 -26.11 -0.07 -8.65
CA LYS A 239 -25.03 -0.54 -9.51
C LYS A 239 -23.70 -0.24 -8.83
N PRO A 240 -22.88 -1.27 -8.50
CA PRO A 240 -21.57 -1.04 -7.88
C PRO A 240 -20.71 -0.06 -8.69
N LEU A 241 -19.95 0.78 -7.99
CA LEU A 241 -18.89 1.58 -8.62
C LEU A 241 -17.80 0.64 -9.16
N ALA A 242 -17.15 1.04 -10.25
CA ALA A 242 -15.98 0.32 -10.74
C ALA A 242 -14.82 0.43 -9.74
N GLN A 243 -13.91 -0.53 -9.80
CA GLN A 243 -12.81 -0.64 -8.83
C GLN A 243 -11.70 0.37 -9.11
N GLY A 244 -11.19 0.98 -8.05
CA GLY A 244 -9.98 1.80 -8.06
C GLY A 244 -8.72 0.98 -7.78
N PRO A 245 -7.54 1.61 -7.87
CA PRO A 245 -6.25 0.94 -7.76
C PRO A 245 -5.99 0.30 -6.38
N LEU A 246 -6.58 0.83 -5.29
CA LEU A 246 -6.32 0.35 -3.92
C LEU A 246 -7.38 -0.63 -3.39
N LYS A 247 -8.38 -1.01 -4.21
CA LYS A 247 -9.40 -2.00 -3.79
C LYS A 247 -8.77 -3.32 -3.30
N CYS A 248 -7.77 -3.84 -4.02
CA CYS A 248 -7.13 -5.10 -3.66
C CYS A 248 -6.42 -5.04 -2.30
N PHE A 249 -5.87 -3.88 -1.93
CA PHE A 249 -5.28 -3.67 -0.62
C PHE A 249 -6.35 -3.63 0.48
N LEU A 250 -7.49 -2.96 0.24
CA LEU A 250 -8.63 -2.98 1.17
C LEU A 250 -9.18 -4.41 1.36
N GLU A 251 -9.24 -5.21 0.29
CA GLU A 251 -9.63 -6.62 0.36
C GLU A 251 -8.66 -7.42 1.25
N ALA A 252 -7.36 -7.18 1.12
CA ALA A 252 -6.34 -7.83 1.95
C ALA A 252 -6.46 -7.43 3.43
N LEU A 253 -6.71 -6.15 3.73
CA LEU A 253 -7.01 -5.68 5.09
C LEU A 253 -8.28 -6.33 5.65
N GLY A 254 -9.35 -6.35 4.87
CA GLY A 254 -10.63 -6.95 5.25
C GLY A 254 -10.52 -8.45 5.51
N LYS A 255 -9.69 -9.17 4.75
CA LYS A 255 -9.38 -10.58 5.00
C LYS A 255 -8.75 -10.79 6.38
N LEU A 256 -7.77 -9.98 6.75
CA LEU A 256 -7.12 -10.06 8.06
C LEU A 256 -8.05 -9.60 9.20
N GLN A 257 -8.86 -8.56 9.00
CA GLN A 257 -9.90 -8.14 9.95
C GLN A 257 -10.86 -9.29 10.27
N LYS A 258 -11.32 -10.03 9.26
CA LYS A 258 -12.22 -11.19 9.44
C LYS A 258 -11.62 -12.30 10.31
N LYS A 259 -10.28 -12.48 10.32
CA LYS A 259 -9.63 -13.42 11.26
C LYS A 259 -9.81 -12.99 12.71
N PHE A 260 -9.68 -11.70 13.02
CA PHE A 260 -9.99 -11.20 14.36
C PHE A 260 -11.47 -11.38 14.70
N TYR A 261 -12.37 -11.13 13.75
CA TYR A 261 -13.80 -11.28 13.99
C TYR A 261 -14.19 -12.73 14.32
N ALA A 262 -13.57 -13.70 13.65
CA ALA A 262 -13.75 -15.13 13.92
C ALA A 262 -13.26 -15.56 15.33
N LYS A 263 -12.48 -14.72 16.02
CA LYS A 263 -12.05 -14.91 17.42
C LYS A 263 -12.79 -14.02 18.40
N ASN A 264 -13.94 -13.45 18.01
CA ASN A 264 -14.72 -12.49 18.81
C ASN A 264 -13.96 -11.19 19.14
N GLU A 265 -12.91 -10.86 18.39
CA GLU A 265 -12.10 -9.64 18.58
C GLU A 265 -12.59 -8.49 17.69
N ARG A 266 -13.88 -8.45 17.32
CA ARG A 266 -14.40 -7.45 16.37
C ARG A 266 -14.25 -6.02 16.87
N LEU A 267 -14.62 -5.75 18.12
CA LEU A 267 -14.49 -4.43 18.74
C LEU A 267 -13.04 -4.07 19.06
N ASN A 268 -12.21 -5.07 19.31
CA ASN A 268 -10.80 -4.92 19.66
C ASN A 268 -9.88 -5.17 18.47
N CYS A 269 -10.40 -5.17 17.24
CA CYS A 269 -9.61 -5.48 16.05
C CYS A 269 -8.48 -4.45 15.92
N PRO A 270 -7.20 -4.88 15.77
CA PRO A 270 -6.10 -3.94 15.68
C PRO A 270 -6.05 -3.24 14.31
N ILE A 271 -6.75 -3.75 13.29
CA ILE A 271 -6.84 -3.12 11.97
C ILE A 271 -8.13 -2.28 11.94
N ARG A 272 -7.99 -0.97 11.72
CA ARG A 272 -9.08 -0.01 11.59
C ARG A 272 -9.02 0.69 10.24
N THR A 273 -10.10 0.60 9.47
CA THR A 273 -10.21 1.20 8.14
C THR A 273 -11.18 2.39 8.15
N PHE A 274 -10.79 3.47 7.49
CA PHE A 274 -11.56 4.71 7.42
C PHE A 274 -11.80 5.09 5.97
N LEU A 275 -13.04 5.43 5.61
CA LEU A 275 -13.36 6.10 4.36
C LEU A 275 -13.52 7.60 4.66
N VAL A 276 -12.70 8.45 4.03
CA VAL A 276 -12.72 9.91 4.19
C VAL A 276 -12.95 10.55 2.82
N THR A 277 -14.21 10.78 2.47
CA THR A 277 -14.60 11.16 1.11
C THR A 277 -15.23 12.55 1.04
N ALA A 278 -14.93 13.30 -0.02
CA ALA A 278 -15.57 14.58 -0.32
C ALA A 278 -17.06 14.43 -0.71
N ARG A 279 -17.54 13.21 -0.97
CA ARG A 279 -18.94 12.93 -1.28
C ARG A 279 -19.89 13.36 -0.15
N SER A 280 -21.11 13.72 -0.53
CA SER A 280 -22.20 13.98 0.42
C SER A 280 -22.90 12.66 0.77
N ALA A 281 -23.15 12.45 2.07
CA ALA A 281 -23.86 11.26 2.54
C ALA A 281 -25.26 11.14 1.90
N ALA A 282 -25.97 12.26 1.78
CA ALA A 282 -27.37 12.29 1.37
C ALA A 282 -27.56 12.08 -0.15
N SER A 283 -26.64 12.56 -0.98
CA SER A 283 -26.82 12.54 -2.44
C SER A 283 -25.97 11.51 -3.18
N SER A 284 -24.78 11.15 -2.67
CA SER A 284 -23.85 10.24 -3.37
C SER A 284 -23.18 9.20 -2.48
N GLY A 285 -23.53 9.14 -1.19
CA GLY A 285 -22.93 8.20 -0.24
C GLY A 285 -23.55 6.80 -0.25
N VAL A 286 -24.81 6.66 -0.66
CA VAL A 286 -25.50 5.36 -0.60
C VAL A 286 -24.89 4.33 -1.56
N ARG A 287 -24.58 4.74 -2.79
CA ARG A 287 -23.92 3.87 -3.80
C ARG A 287 -22.56 3.37 -3.32
N VAL A 288 -21.79 4.24 -2.64
CA VAL A 288 -20.49 3.89 -2.04
C VAL A 288 -20.64 2.76 -1.01
N LEU A 289 -21.54 2.92 -0.05
CA LEU A 289 -21.76 1.91 0.99
C LEU A 289 -22.33 0.59 0.44
N LYS A 290 -23.21 0.66 -0.58
CA LYS A 290 -23.71 -0.52 -1.28
C LYS A 290 -22.60 -1.23 -2.07
N THR A 291 -21.70 -0.47 -2.69
CA THR A 291 -20.55 -1.01 -3.42
C THR A 291 -19.63 -1.80 -2.48
N LEU A 292 -19.19 -1.19 -1.37
CA LEU A 292 -18.34 -1.86 -0.38
C LEU A 292 -18.98 -3.16 0.14
N ARG A 293 -20.28 -3.11 0.44
CA ARG A 293 -21.05 -4.28 0.87
C ARG A 293 -21.11 -5.37 -0.19
N SER A 294 -21.29 -5.00 -1.46
CA SER A 294 -21.31 -5.96 -2.58
C SER A 294 -19.96 -6.67 -2.77
N TRP A 295 -18.86 -6.01 -2.41
CA TRP A 295 -17.52 -6.61 -2.37
C TRP A 295 -17.27 -7.42 -1.09
N GLY A 296 -18.22 -7.46 -0.16
CA GLY A 296 -18.05 -8.09 1.15
C GLY A 296 -16.99 -7.40 2.01
N LEU A 297 -16.78 -6.10 1.77
CA LEU A 297 -15.84 -5.25 2.52
C LEU A 297 -16.60 -4.38 3.49
N GLU A 298 -16.02 -4.25 4.68
CA GLU A 298 -16.53 -3.43 5.76
C GLU A 298 -15.51 -2.33 6.05
N ILE A 299 -15.99 -1.11 6.20
CA ILE A 299 -15.20 0.03 6.67
C ILE A 299 -15.66 0.30 8.11
N ASP A 300 -14.70 0.46 9.03
CA ASP A 300 -15.04 0.71 10.43
C ASP A 300 -15.72 2.07 10.62
N GLU A 301 -15.23 3.10 9.92
CA GLU A 301 -15.73 4.47 10.01
C GLU A 301 -15.78 5.15 8.63
N ALA A 302 -16.94 5.64 8.23
CA ALA A 302 -17.14 6.34 6.96
C ALA A 302 -17.54 7.81 7.21
N LEU A 303 -16.70 8.73 6.72
CA LEU A 303 -16.82 10.16 6.90
C LEU A 303 -17.11 10.81 5.53
N PHE A 304 -18.34 11.30 5.37
CA PHE A 304 -18.82 11.99 4.18
C PHE A 304 -18.78 13.49 4.41
N LEU A 305 -17.91 14.19 3.67
CA LEU A 305 -17.57 15.57 3.99
C LEU A 305 -18.35 16.60 3.20
N ALA A 306 -19.06 16.20 2.14
CA ALA A 306 -19.79 17.11 1.26
C ALA A 306 -18.93 18.31 0.81
N GLY A 307 -17.66 18.05 0.45
CA GLY A 307 -16.68 19.06 0.04
C GLY A 307 -15.91 19.76 1.16
N ALA A 308 -16.21 19.51 2.44
CA ALA A 308 -15.43 20.04 3.55
C ALA A 308 -13.98 19.48 3.55
N PRO A 309 -12.99 20.25 4.08
CA PRO A 309 -11.60 19.81 4.10
C PRO A 309 -11.40 18.55 4.96
N LYS A 310 -10.54 17.64 4.48
CA LYS A 310 -10.25 16.36 5.15
C LYS A 310 -9.34 16.51 6.38
N GLY A 311 -8.44 17.50 6.36
CA GLY A 311 -7.38 17.71 7.36
C GLY A 311 -7.85 17.65 8.82
N PRO A 312 -8.87 18.42 9.25
CA PRO A 312 -9.35 18.40 10.64
C PRO A 312 -9.80 17.02 11.12
N LEU A 313 -10.42 16.21 10.26
CA LEU A 313 -10.84 14.86 10.61
C LEU A 313 -9.67 13.88 10.61
N LEU A 314 -8.72 14.02 9.69
CA LEU A 314 -7.49 13.23 9.70
C LEU A 314 -6.67 13.47 10.97
N GLN A 315 -6.62 14.71 11.46
CA GLN A 315 -6.01 15.05 12.76
C GLN A 315 -6.71 14.35 13.94
N LYS A 316 -8.02 14.14 13.86
CA LYS A 316 -8.77 13.38 14.88
C LYS A 316 -8.52 11.87 14.78
N ILE A 317 -8.55 11.33 13.56
CA ILE A 317 -8.38 9.90 13.26
C ILE A 317 -6.95 9.45 13.60
N ARG A 318 -5.95 10.29 13.31
CA ARG A 318 -4.52 9.98 13.41
C ARG A 318 -4.17 8.66 12.72
N PRO A 319 -4.41 8.56 11.39
CA PRO A 319 -4.12 7.34 10.67
C PRO A 319 -2.60 7.16 10.52
N HIS A 320 -2.16 5.91 10.43
CA HIS A 320 -0.78 5.58 10.10
C HIS A 320 -0.46 5.92 8.65
N ILE A 321 -1.48 5.90 7.80
CA ILE A 321 -1.39 6.30 6.40
C ILE A 321 -2.77 6.73 5.91
N PHE A 322 -2.81 7.85 5.18
CA PHE A 322 -3.99 8.35 4.47
C PHE A 322 -3.73 8.35 2.96
N PHE A 323 -4.58 7.69 2.18
CA PHE A 323 -4.48 7.64 0.71
C PHE A 323 -5.46 8.59 0.04
N ASP A 324 -4.96 9.38 -0.91
CA ASP A 324 -5.76 10.32 -1.70
C ASP A 324 -5.16 10.47 -3.09
N ASP A 325 -5.98 10.69 -4.11
CA ASP A 325 -5.53 10.92 -5.49
C ASP A 325 -5.20 12.40 -5.77
N GLN A 326 -5.58 13.32 -4.90
CA GLN A 326 -5.41 14.75 -5.11
C GLN A 326 -4.34 15.36 -4.21
N MET A 327 -3.32 15.95 -4.82
CA MET A 327 -2.24 16.62 -4.07
C MET A 327 -2.71 17.70 -3.10
N PHE A 328 -3.82 18.39 -3.36
CA PHE A 328 -4.37 19.38 -2.42
C PHE A 328 -4.82 18.74 -1.09
N HIS A 329 -5.39 17.54 -1.14
CA HIS A 329 -5.77 16.80 0.07
C HIS A 329 -4.55 16.23 0.80
N ILE A 330 -3.53 15.82 0.04
CA ILE A 330 -2.22 15.40 0.58
C ILE A 330 -1.56 16.57 1.33
N GLU A 331 -1.48 17.75 0.72
CA GLU A 331 -0.93 18.96 1.37
C GLU A 331 -1.69 19.31 2.66
N GLY A 332 -3.02 19.36 2.62
CA GLY A 332 -3.83 19.64 3.81
C GLY A 332 -3.72 18.58 4.90
N ALA A 333 -3.42 17.32 4.56
CA ALA A 333 -3.14 16.26 5.53
C ALA A 333 -1.75 16.45 6.19
N LYS A 334 -0.73 16.81 5.40
CA LYS A 334 0.63 17.08 5.91
C LYS A 334 0.65 18.23 6.91
N GLU A 335 -0.03 19.32 6.59
CA GLU A 335 -0.15 20.50 7.46
C GLU A 335 -0.78 20.16 8.81
N MET A 336 -1.68 19.18 8.81
CA MET A 336 -2.43 18.73 10.00
C MET A 336 -1.78 17.54 10.73
N GLY A 337 -0.52 17.24 10.40
CA GLY A 337 0.27 16.21 11.08
C GLY A 337 -0.07 14.76 10.70
N THR A 338 -0.63 14.56 9.51
CA THR A 338 -1.00 13.23 9.01
C THR A 338 -0.01 12.72 7.97
N ILE A 339 0.44 11.47 8.12
CA ILE A 339 1.21 10.77 7.08
C ILE A 339 0.28 10.47 5.91
N SER A 340 0.56 11.07 4.76
CA SER A 340 -0.28 11.00 3.56
C SER A 340 0.44 10.32 2.41
N ALA A 341 -0.31 9.67 1.54
CA ALA A 341 0.18 8.91 0.42
C ALA A 341 -0.64 9.20 -0.84
N HIS A 342 -0.01 9.82 -1.83
CA HIS A 342 -0.66 10.21 -3.09
C HIS A 342 -0.78 9.02 -4.04
N VAL A 343 -1.97 8.79 -4.56
CA VAL A 343 -2.26 7.77 -5.57
C VAL A 343 -2.41 8.46 -6.93
N PRO A 344 -1.37 8.46 -7.79
CA PRO A 344 -1.45 9.16 -9.09
C PRO A 344 -2.33 8.36 -10.07
N TYR A 345 -3.65 8.45 -9.90
CA TYR A 345 -4.64 7.73 -10.68
C TYR A 345 -5.80 8.65 -11.07
N GLY A 346 -6.44 8.33 -12.20
CA GLY A 346 -7.66 8.97 -12.66
C GLY A 346 -7.46 10.31 -13.37
N ILE A 347 -8.57 10.87 -13.87
CA ILE A 347 -8.62 12.15 -14.58
C ILE A 347 -8.17 13.33 -13.68
N GLY A 348 -8.24 13.19 -12.35
CA GLY A 348 -7.67 14.08 -11.35
C GLY A 348 -6.27 14.57 -11.71
N GLN A 349 -5.40 13.67 -12.18
CA GLN A 349 -3.99 13.93 -12.45
C GLN A 349 -3.76 14.96 -13.58
N LYS A 350 -4.77 15.22 -14.42
CA LYS A 350 -4.69 16.25 -15.48
C LYS A 350 -5.04 17.64 -14.97
N TYR A 351 -5.37 17.80 -13.70
CA TYR A 351 -5.86 19.05 -13.14
C TYR A 351 -5.10 19.43 -11.87
N ASN A 352 -4.85 20.72 -11.69
CA ASN A 352 -4.32 21.29 -10.45
C ASN A 352 -5.28 22.39 -9.96
N LYS A 353 -5.83 22.23 -8.75
CA LYS A 353 -6.84 23.14 -8.15
C LYS A 353 -7.99 23.46 -9.11
N GLY A 354 -8.50 22.43 -9.80
CA GLY A 354 -9.60 22.54 -10.75
C GLY A 354 -9.24 23.10 -12.13
N LYS A 355 -7.98 23.49 -12.38
CA LYS A 355 -7.51 23.95 -13.69
C LYS A 355 -6.78 22.84 -14.43
N LEU A 356 -7.06 22.66 -15.72
CA LEU A 356 -6.36 21.71 -16.56
C LEU A 356 -4.86 22.07 -16.62
N ILE A 357 -4.00 21.11 -16.33
CA ILE A 357 -2.56 21.20 -16.58
C ILE A 357 -2.41 21.08 -18.09
N GLU A 358 -1.94 22.13 -18.78
CA GLU A 358 -1.88 22.18 -20.25
C GLU A 358 -1.27 20.88 -20.84
N PRO A 359 -1.83 20.31 -21.91
CA PRO A 359 -1.29 19.08 -22.49
C PRO A 359 0.10 19.33 -23.08
N GLU A 360 1.03 18.40 -22.87
CA GLU A 360 2.26 18.31 -23.66
C GLU A 360 1.91 18.43 -25.15
N LYS A 361 2.52 19.41 -25.83
CA LYS A 361 2.32 19.65 -27.25
C LYS A 361 2.53 18.34 -28.01
N GLN A 362 1.47 17.84 -28.65
CA GLN A 362 1.54 16.75 -29.61
C GLN A 362 2.67 17.06 -30.62
N GLN A 363 3.75 16.30 -30.56
CA GLN A 363 4.73 16.28 -31.64
C GLN A 363 4.01 15.69 -32.86
N LYS A 364 3.90 16.54 -33.91
CA LYS A 364 3.35 16.20 -35.22
C LYS A 364 4.19 15.16 -35.93
#